data_AF-A0A0D8BD00-F1
#
_entry.id   AF-A0A0D8BD00-F1
#
_cell.length_a   1.000
_cell.length_b   1.000
_cell.length_c   1.000
_cell.angle_alpha   90.00
_cell.angle_beta   90.00
_cell.angle_gamma   90.00
#
_symmetry.space_group_name_H-M   'P 1'
#
loop_
_entity.id
_entity.type
_entity.pdbx_description
1 polymer ?
#
loop_
_entity_poly.entity_id
_entity_poly.type
_entity_poly.pdbx_seq_one_letter_code
_entity_poly.pdbx_strand_id
1 'polypeptide(L)'
;MKPSDPPPAPADLPAPAAGLVRRFGRVPRWVHWWTAALMGCCLLTGATLYLPPLARLVGRRPLVETVHLYAGLALPVPMLAAAASAGYRRDLRALNRFTAADRAWLRASLRFGSWRRAAARARIAAGVGKFNAGQKLFAAFVAGGALVMLGTGVIMKWGAGPLGPIPVGYRTGATFVHDLLAYGLFFGVVGHLWMAAHDPVALVGMRTGTVPVWWAAREHPAWSPGAAVPPRPPR
;
A
#
# COMPACT_ATOMS: atom_id res chain seq x y z
N MET A 1 -35.34 8.61 -27.75
CA MET A 1 -34.56 7.37 -27.89
C MET A 1 -35.57 6.23 -27.86
N LYS A 2 -35.75 5.50 -28.97
CA LYS A 2 -36.80 4.47 -29.08
C LYS A 2 -36.37 3.18 -28.35
N PRO A 3 -37.29 2.42 -27.71
CA PRO A 3 -36.97 1.22 -26.92
C PRO A 3 -36.57 -0.03 -27.73
N SER A 4 -36.11 0.09 -28.97
CA SER A 4 -36.02 -1.03 -29.93
C SER A 4 -34.62 -1.32 -30.48
N ASP A 5 -33.58 -0.65 -29.98
CA ASP A 5 -32.23 -0.95 -30.43
C ASP A 5 -31.70 -2.20 -29.69
N PRO A 6 -31.23 -3.23 -30.41
CA PRO A 6 -30.63 -4.40 -29.78
C PRO A 6 -29.39 -3.98 -28.97
N PRO A 7 -29.06 -4.68 -27.87
CA PRO A 7 -27.83 -4.41 -27.15
C PRO A 7 -26.64 -4.52 -28.11
N PRO A 8 -25.65 -3.60 -28.05
CA PRO A 8 -24.50 -3.63 -28.94
C PRO A 8 -23.82 -5.00 -28.89
N ALA A 9 -23.43 -5.49 -30.06
CA ALA A 9 -22.82 -6.81 -30.17
C ALA A 9 -21.48 -6.81 -29.41
N PRO A 10 -20.99 -7.96 -28.89
CA PRO A 10 -19.70 -8.04 -28.19
C PRO A 10 -18.51 -7.51 -29.02
N ALA A 11 -18.67 -7.41 -30.35
CA ALA A 11 -17.70 -6.87 -31.29
C ALA A 11 -17.61 -5.33 -31.29
N ASP A 12 -18.57 -4.62 -30.69
CA ASP A 12 -18.58 -3.15 -30.61
C ASP A 12 -17.87 -2.61 -29.35
N LEU A 13 -17.39 -3.51 -28.47
CA LEU A 13 -16.47 -3.13 -27.41
C LEU A 13 -15.07 -3.02 -28.03
N PRO A 14 -14.37 -1.88 -27.89
CA PRO A 14 -13.01 -1.76 -28.39
C PRO A 14 -12.19 -2.92 -27.83
N ALA A 15 -11.64 -3.74 -28.72
CA ALA A 15 -10.77 -4.85 -28.36
C ALA A 15 -9.72 -4.32 -27.36
N PRO A 16 -9.47 -4.99 -26.22
CA PRO A 16 -8.50 -4.53 -25.25
C PRO A 16 -7.17 -4.30 -25.97
N ALA A 17 -6.72 -3.04 -26.02
CA ALA A 17 -5.55 -2.66 -26.79
C ALA A 17 -4.37 -3.58 -26.43
N ALA A 18 -3.84 -4.29 -27.43
CA ALA A 18 -2.65 -5.13 -27.26
C ALA A 18 -1.46 -4.21 -26.92
N GLY A 19 -0.93 -4.32 -25.72
CA GLY A 19 0.21 -3.49 -25.31
C GLY A 19 0.50 -3.52 -23.81
N LEU A 20 1.70 -3.05 -23.46
CA LEU A 20 2.14 -2.83 -22.09
C LEU A 20 2.16 -1.33 -21.77
N VAL A 21 1.66 -0.94 -20.61
CA VAL A 21 1.76 0.42 -20.08
C VAL A 21 2.71 0.43 -18.88
N ARG A 22 3.54 1.47 -18.79
CA ARG A 22 4.44 1.67 -17.66
C ARG A 22 3.66 2.12 -16.41
N ARG A 23 3.50 1.22 -15.46
CA ARG A 23 2.85 1.49 -14.16
C ARG A 23 3.82 2.13 -13.17
N PHE A 24 5.02 1.58 -13.02
CA PHE A 24 6.00 2.03 -12.03
C PHE A 24 7.36 2.35 -12.64
N GLY A 25 7.96 3.46 -12.18
CA GLY A 25 9.35 3.78 -12.48
C GLY A 25 10.34 2.93 -11.68
N ARG A 26 11.63 3.01 -11.99
CA ARG A 26 12.68 2.29 -11.25
C ARG A 26 12.74 2.69 -9.78
N VAL A 27 12.64 3.99 -9.49
CA VAL A 27 12.73 4.52 -8.12
C VAL A 27 11.60 4.03 -7.22
N PRO A 28 10.29 4.16 -7.57
CA PRO A 28 9.22 3.59 -6.74
C PRO A 28 9.36 2.08 -6.51
N ARG A 29 9.85 1.32 -7.50
CA ARG A 29 10.11 -0.11 -7.33
C ARG A 29 11.21 -0.39 -6.32
N TRP A 30 12.33 0.32 -6.44
CA TRP A 30 13.44 0.21 -5.51
C TRP A 30 13.01 0.55 -4.07
N VAL A 31 12.26 1.64 -3.89
CA VAL A 31 11.71 2.03 -2.58
C VAL A 31 10.84 0.91 -2.01
N HIS A 32 9.90 0.38 -2.80
CA HIS A 32 9.02 -0.69 -2.35
C HIS A 32 9.79 -1.94 -1.89
N TRP A 33 10.75 -2.43 -2.69
CA TRP A 33 11.49 -3.66 -2.35
C TRP A 33 12.38 -3.48 -1.11
N TRP A 34 13.05 -2.34 -0.96
CA TRP A 34 13.83 -2.05 0.24
C TRP A 34 12.97 -1.87 1.48
N THR A 35 11.86 -1.12 1.37
CA THR A 35 10.92 -0.99 2.48
C THR A 35 10.30 -2.34 2.85
N ALA A 36 9.97 -3.18 1.87
CA ALA A 36 9.44 -4.53 2.12
C ALA A 36 10.46 -5.43 2.84
N ALA A 37 11.73 -5.40 2.42
CA ALA A 37 12.80 -6.15 3.07
C ALA A 37 13.02 -5.70 4.52
N LEU A 38 13.12 -4.38 4.75
CA LEU A 38 13.31 -3.81 6.08
C LEU A 38 12.10 -4.07 6.99
N MET A 39 10.87 -3.89 6.48
CA MET A 39 9.65 -4.20 7.22
C MET A 39 9.57 -5.69 7.57
N GLY A 40 9.86 -6.58 6.61
CA GLY A 40 9.91 -8.02 6.85
C GLY A 40 10.95 -8.38 7.92
N CYS A 41 12.13 -7.77 7.87
CA CYS A 41 13.15 -7.93 8.89
C CYS A 41 12.65 -7.48 10.28
N CYS A 42 12.02 -6.31 10.38
CA CYS A 42 11.43 -5.82 11.63
C CYS A 42 10.34 -6.75 12.17
N LEU A 43 9.44 -7.25 11.31
CA LEU A 43 8.37 -8.16 11.72
C LEU A 43 8.91 -9.51 12.21
N LEU A 44 9.89 -10.10 11.51
CA LEU A 44 10.49 -11.37 11.90
C LEU A 44 11.30 -11.27 13.21
N THR A 45 12.12 -10.22 13.32
CA THR A 45 12.89 -9.97 14.55
C THR A 45 11.98 -9.58 15.71
N GLY A 46 10.96 -8.75 15.49
CA GLY A 46 9.96 -8.38 16.48
C GLY A 46 9.19 -9.60 17.00
N ALA A 47 8.72 -10.47 16.10
CA ALA A 47 8.08 -11.74 16.48
C ALA A 47 9.02 -12.62 17.33
N THR A 48 10.31 -12.67 16.97
CA THR A 48 11.32 -13.42 17.75
C THR A 48 11.55 -12.83 19.13
N LEU A 49 11.53 -11.50 19.29
CA LEU A 49 11.71 -10.83 20.57
C LEU A 49 10.49 -10.95 21.49
N TYR A 50 9.29 -11.02 20.88
CA TYR A 50 8.01 -11.05 21.58
C TYR A 50 7.56 -12.46 21.96
N LEU A 51 7.73 -13.46 21.07
CA LEU A 51 7.23 -14.82 21.29
C LEU A 51 8.30 -15.71 21.94
N PRO A 52 8.10 -16.20 23.18
CA PRO A 52 9.09 -17.02 23.89
C PRO A 52 9.57 -18.29 23.16
N PRO A 53 8.73 -19.03 22.40
CA PRO A 53 9.21 -20.17 21.60
C PRO A 53 10.23 -19.77 20.53
N LEU A 54 9.98 -18.67 19.80
CA LEU A 54 10.89 -18.18 18.76
C LEU A 54 12.19 -17.65 19.36
N ALA A 55 12.10 -16.92 20.48
CA ALA A 55 13.27 -16.43 21.21
C ALA A 55 14.22 -17.58 21.61
N ARG A 56 13.66 -18.69 22.11
CA ARG A 56 14.42 -19.89 22.48
C ARG A 56 15.05 -20.58 21.28
N LEU A 57 14.33 -20.68 20.16
CA LEU A 57 14.84 -21.30 18.93
C LEU A 57 16.05 -20.53 18.37
N VAL A 58 15.99 -19.20 18.36
CA VAL A 58 17.08 -18.37 17.82
C VAL A 58 18.25 -18.24 18.79
N GLY A 59 18.00 -18.18 20.10
CA GLY A 59 19.03 -18.24 21.15
C GLY A 59 19.99 -17.03 21.23
N ARG A 60 19.91 -16.06 20.31
CA ARG A 60 20.81 -14.89 20.23
C ARG A 60 20.06 -13.56 20.35
N ARG A 61 19.31 -13.38 21.44
CA ARG A 61 18.48 -12.19 21.67
C ARG A 61 19.20 -10.84 21.44
N PRO A 62 20.44 -10.61 21.91
CA PRO A 62 21.14 -9.34 21.67
C PRO A 62 21.38 -9.05 20.18
N LEU A 63 21.67 -10.07 19.39
CA LEU A 63 21.84 -9.93 17.94
C LEU A 63 20.50 -9.57 17.28
N VAL A 64 19.42 -10.25 17.65
CA VAL A 64 18.07 -10.00 17.12
C VAL A 64 17.61 -8.58 17.45
N GLU A 65 17.80 -8.13 18.69
CA GLU A 65 17.52 -6.74 19.10
C GLU A 65 18.31 -5.74 18.26
N THR A 66 19.61 -6.00 18.06
CA THR A 66 20.48 -5.13 17.27
C THR A 66 19.99 -5.02 15.82
N VAL A 67 19.69 -6.15 15.19
CA VAL A 67 19.16 -6.19 13.83
C VAL A 67 17.81 -5.48 13.74
N HIS A 68 16.91 -5.71 14.70
CA HIS A 68 15.61 -5.05 14.77
C HIS A 68 15.75 -3.53 14.85
N LEU A 69 16.62 -3.04 15.74
CA LEU A 69 16.87 -1.62 15.93
C LEU A 69 17.37 -0.97 14.63
N TYR A 70 18.42 -1.51 14.01
CA TYR A 70 18.98 -0.91 12.81
C TYR A 70 18.04 -1.04 11.60
N ALA A 71 17.29 -2.13 11.47
CA ALA A 71 16.26 -2.26 10.44
C ALA A 71 15.14 -1.22 10.62
N GLY A 72 14.70 -0.99 11.86
CA GLY A 72 13.71 0.03 12.20
C GLY A 72 14.19 1.45 11.91
N LEU A 73 15.43 1.79 12.28
CA LEU A 73 16.05 3.09 11.96
C LEU A 73 16.24 3.29 10.45
N ALA A 74 16.54 2.22 9.71
CA ALA A 74 16.73 2.26 8.27
C ALA A 74 15.41 2.32 7.48
N LEU A 75 14.28 1.94 8.08
CA LEU A 75 12.97 1.87 7.43
C LEU A 75 12.56 3.14 6.64
N PRO A 76 12.73 4.39 7.15
CA PRO A 76 12.43 5.60 6.37
C PRO A 76 13.46 5.93 5.28
N VAL A 77 14.67 5.35 5.31
CA VAL A 77 15.79 5.72 4.44
C VAL A 77 15.46 5.58 2.94
N PRO A 78 14.85 4.48 2.45
CA PRO A 78 14.48 4.37 1.04
C PRO A 78 13.53 5.49 0.58
N MET A 79 12.58 5.87 1.43
CA MET A 79 11.59 6.91 1.13
C MET A 79 12.25 8.29 1.08
N LEU A 80 13.15 8.58 2.01
CA LEU A 80 13.91 9.83 2.08
C LEU A 80 14.88 9.96 0.89
N ALA A 81 15.63 8.89 0.59
CA ALA A 81 16.55 8.87 -0.55
C ALA A 81 15.82 9.09 -1.89
N ALA A 82 14.60 8.59 -2.02
CA ALA A 82 13.79 8.77 -3.21
C ALA A 82 13.08 10.14 -3.32
N ALA A 83 13.09 10.98 -2.28
CA ALA A 83 12.36 12.24 -2.24
C ALA A 83 12.76 13.21 -3.39
N ALA A 84 14.01 13.15 -3.85
CA ALA A 84 14.51 13.92 -4.98
C ALA A 84 13.95 13.47 -6.35
N SER A 85 13.39 12.25 -6.46
CA SER A 85 12.83 11.74 -7.71
C SER A 85 11.45 12.32 -8.02
N ALA A 86 11.34 13.05 -9.14
CA ALA A 86 10.06 13.60 -9.61
C ALA A 86 9.01 12.51 -9.91
N GLY A 87 9.45 11.33 -10.39
CA GLY A 87 8.57 10.18 -10.61
C GLY A 87 7.99 9.65 -9.31
N TYR A 88 8.83 9.50 -8.28
CA TYR A 88 8.39 9.09 -6.95
C TYR A 88 7.46 10.12 -6.30
N ARG A 89 7.78 11.41 -6.37
CA ARG A 89 6.90 12.48 -5.84
C ARG A 89 5.53 12.50 -6.51
N ARG A 90 5.44 12.21 -7.82
CA ARG A 90 4.14 12.09 -8.51
C ARG A 90 3.32 10.92 -7.97
N ASP A 91 3.96 9.77 -7.74
CA ASP A 91 3.30 8.59 -7.22
C ASP A 91 2.87 8.78 -5.76
N LEU A 92 3.72 9.41 -4.93
CA LEU A 92 3.37 9.81 -3.56
C LEU A 92 2.19 10.77 -3.53
N ARG A 93 2.16 11.79 -4.40
CA ARG A 93 1.00 12.69 -4.49
C ARG A 93 -0.28 11.95 -4.88
N ALA A 94 -0.19 10.99 -5.80
CA ALA A 94 -1.33 10.18 -6.19
C ALA A 94 -1.81 9.25 -5.04
N LEU A 95 -0.89 8.72 -4.23
CA LEU A 95 -1.20 7.94 -3.03
C LEU A 95 -1.87 8.80 -1.95
N ASN A 96 -1.34 9.99 -1.68
CA ASN A 96 -1.80 10.88 -0.61
C ASN A 96 -3.07 11.67 -0.95
N ARG A 97 -3.50 11.69 -2.21
CA ARG A 97 -4.70 12.43 -2.64
C ARG A 97 -5.92 11.50 -2.73
N PHE A 98 -6.79 11.56 -1.73
CA PHE A 98 -8.08 10.88 -1.74
C PHE A 98 -9.12 11.64 -2.59
N THR A 99 -9.66 10.95 -3.59
CA THR A 99 -10.66 11.47 -4.52
C THR A 99 -12.09 11.26 -4.00
N ALA A 100 -13.08 11.81 -4.71
CA ALA A 100 -14.49 11.54 -4.42
C ALA A 100 -14.84 10.05 -4.57
N ALA A 101 -14.24 9.37 -5.56
CA ALA A 101 -14.40 7.93 -5.75
C ALA A 101 -13.83 7.14 -4.55
N ASP A 102 -12.69 7.57 -4.00
CA ASP A 102 -12.11 6.91 -2.82
C ASP A 102 -13.00 7.07 -1.58
N ARG A 103 -13.57 8.27 -1.36
CA ARG A 103 -14.52 8.51 -0.26
C ARG A 103 -15.82 7.73 -0.44
N ALA A 104 -16.31 7.61 -1.68
CA ALA A 104 -17.47 6.80 -1.98
C ALA A 104 -17.22 5.31 -1.72
N TRP A 105 -16.03 4.81 -2.10
CA TRP A 105 -15.59 3.45 -1.78
C TRP A 105 -15.55 3.21 -0.28
N LEU A 106 -14.91 4.08 0.50
CA LEU A 106 -14.81 3.92 1.95
C LEU A 106 -16.19 3.90 2.63
N ARG A 107 -17.09 4.82 2.25
CA ARG A 107 -18.46 4.83 2.78
C ARG A 107 -19.24 3.58 2.41
N ALA A 108 -19.06 3.06 1.19
CA ALA A 108 -19.72 1.84 0.73
C ALA A 108 -19.20 0.61 1.48
N SER A 109 -17.89 0.52 1.71
CA SER A 109 -17.28 -0.58 2.49
C SER A 109 -17.79 -0.62 3.94
N LEU A 110 -18.22 0.52 4.49
CA LEU A 110 -18.74 0.64 5.86
C LEU A 110 -20.27 0.53 5.98
N ARG A 111 -21.03 0.65 4.86
CA ARG A 111 -22.50 0.72 4.89
C ARG A 111 -23.15 -0.21 3.83
N PHE A 112 -23.52 -1.43 4.27
CA PHE A 112 -24.68 -2.26 3.88
C PHE A 112 -25.05 -2.60 2.39
N GLY A 113 -25.59 -3.83 2.23
CA GLY A 113 -26.78 -4.18 1.40
C GLY A 113 -26.60 -4.44 -0.11
N SER A 114 -27.09 -5.58 -0.62
CA SER A 114 -26.70 -6.16 -1.93
C SER A 114 -26.97 -5.35 -3.20
N TRP A 115 -28.13 -4.70 -3.30
CA TRP A 115 -28.59 -4.04 -4.54
C TRP A 115 -28.01 -2.64 -4.76
N ARG A 116 -27.76 -1.88 -3.68
CA ARG A 116 -27.02 -0.60 -3.78
C ARG A 116 -25.56 -0.82 -4.17
N ARG A 117 -25.02 -2.04 -4.03
CA ARG A 117 -23.63 -2.39 -4.40
C ARG A 117 -23.37 -2.26 -5.89
N ALA A 118 -24.19 -2.83 -6.77
CA ALA A 118 -23.79 -2.98 -8.18
C ALA A 118 -23.62 -1.63 -8.89
N ALA A 119 -24.64 -0.76 -8.85
CA ALA A 119 -24.62 0.54 -9.51
C ALA A 119 -23.63 1.53 -8.85
N ALA A 120 -23.51 1.52 -7.52
CA ALA A 120 -22.52 2.35 -6.83
C ALA A 120 -21.09 1.87 -7.09
N ARG A 121 -20.86 0.55 -7.10
CA ARG A 121 -19.55 -0.07 -7.35
C ARG A 121 -19.09 0.17 -8.78
N ALA A 122 -19.98 0.15 -9.77
CA ALA A 122 -19.64 0.52 -11.15
C ALA A 122 -19.18 1.99 -11.27
N ARG A 123 -19.92 2.94 -10.65
CA ARG A 123 -19.53 4.36 -10.62
C ARG A 123 -18.21 4.59 -9.87
N ILE A 124 -18.00 3.90 -8.76
CA ILE A 124 -16.75 3.96 -7.99
C ILE A 124 -15.59 3.39 -8.81
N ALA A 125 -15.78 2.24 -9.45
CA ALA A 125 -14.78 1.57 -10.27
C ALA A 125 -14.30 2.47 -11.42
N ALA A 126 -15.24 3.14 -12.11
CA ALA A 126 -14.90 4.08 -13.18
C ALA A 126 -13.99 5.23 -12.72
N GLY A 127 -14.06 5.64 -11.44
CA GLY A 127 -13.24 6.69 -10.86
C GLY A 127 -11.90 6.22 -10.27
N VAL A 128 -11.56 4.93 -10.39
CA VAL A 128 -10.31 4.40 -9.83
C VAL A 128 -9.12 4.87 -10.68
N GLY A 129 -8.32 5.77 -10.08
CA GLY A 129 -7.06 6.24 -10.66
C GLY A 129 -5.93 5.22 -10.52
N LYS A 130 -4.68 5.68 -10.61
CA LYS A 130 -3.47 4.81 -10.58
C LYS A 130 -3.41 3.89 -9.36
N PHE A 131 -3.90 4.39 -8.23
CA PHE A 131 -4.05 3.66 -6.98
C PHE A 131 -5.52 3.66 -6.56
N ASN A 132 -6.04 2.51 -6.16
CA ASN A 132 -7.38 2.41 -5.61
C ASN A 132 -7.41 2.84 -4.13
N ALA A 133 -8.61 3.05 -3.59
CA ALA A 133 -8.79 3.52 -2.21
C ALA A 133 -8.13 2.60 -1.17
N GLY A 134 -8.21 1.28 -1.35
CA GLY A 134 -7.58 0.30 -0.46
C GLY A 134 -6.05 0.41 -0.48
N GLN A 135 -5.45 0.55 -1.66
CA GLN A 135 -4.00 0.78 -1.81
C GLN A 135 -3.55 2.08 -1.13
N LYS A 136 -4.33 3.15 -1.25
CA LYS A 136 -4.04 4.44 -0.58
C LYS A 136 -4.15 4.32 0.93
N LEU A 137 -5.21 3.69 1.43
CA LEU A 137 -5.41 3.47 2.85
C LEU A 137 -4.29 2.60 3.44
N PHE A 138 -3.93 1.52 2.76
CA PHE A 138 -2.85 0.65 3.19
C PHE A 138 -1.49 1.37 3.18
N ALA A 139 -1.20 2.17 2.15
CA ALA A 139 0.02 2.98 2.10
C ALA A 139 0.07 3.99 3.25
N ALA A 140 -1.05 4.67 3.55
CA ALA A 140 -1.14 5.60 4.68
C ALA A 140 -0.98 4.90 6.03
N PHE A 141 -1.61 3.72 6.20
CA PHE A 141 -1.49 2.90 7.39
C PHE A 141 -0.04 2.45 7.63
N VAL A 142 0.63 1.91 6.61
CA VAL A 142 2.02 1.47 6.73
C VAL A 142 2.96 2.64 6.98
N ALA A 143 2.80 3.77 6.28
CA ALA A 143 3.67 4.93 6.45
C ALA A 143 3.49 5.60 7.82
N GLY A 144 2.25 5.84 8.24
CA GLY A 144 1.95 6.38 9.56
C GLY A 144 2.35 5.42 10.67
N GLY A 145 2.07 4.12 10.48
CA GLY A 145 2.47 3.08 11.41
C GLY A 145 3.98 3.01 11.59
N ALA A 146 4.74 2.99 10.48
CA ALA A 146 6.20 3.02 10.51
C ALA A 146 6.78 4.21 11.28
N LEU A 147 6.18 5.40 11.15
CA LEU A 147 6.61 6.59 11.88
C LEU A 147 6.37 6.44 13.40
N VAL A 148 5.21 5.92 13.80
CA VAL A 148 4.90 5.67 15.21
C VAL A 148 5.79 4.57 15.78
N MET A 149 6.04 3.50 15.01
CA MET A 149 6.96 2.41 15.39
C MET A 149 8.38 2.94 15.60
N LEU A 150 8.86 3.82 14.72
CA LEU A 150 10.17 4.46 14.86
C LEU A 150 10.23 5.30 16.14
N GLY A 151 9.23 6.16 16.37
CA GLY A 151 9.19 7.01 17.57
C GLY A 151 9.13 6.20 18.87
N THR A 152 8.27 5.20 18.94
CA THR A 152 8.14 4.32 20.11
C THR A 152 9.40 3.48 20.33
N GLY A 153 10.01 2.93 19.27
CA GLY A 153 11.26 2.18 19.36
C GLY A 153 12.44 3.03 19.84
N VAL A 154 12.52 4.29 19.38
CA VAL A 154 13.51 5.28 19.85
C VAL A 154 13.31 5.59 21.34
N ILE A 155 12.08 5.80 21.79
CA ILE A 155 11.75 6.00 23.22
C ILE A 155 12.13 4.77 24.06
N MET A 156 11.83 3.56 23.58
CA MET A 156 12.18 2.32 24.28
C MET A 156 13.70 2.14 24.39
N LYS A 157 14.46 2.42 23.33
CA LYS A 157 15.91 2.21 23.31
C LYS A 157 16.69 3.26 24.10
N TRP A 158 16.30 4.53 23.99
CA TRP A 158 17.11 5.65 24.50
C TRP A 158 16.38 6.58 25.48
N GLY A 159 15.11 6.34 25.78
CA GLY A 159 14.33 7.16 26.73
C GLY A 159 14.75 7.00 28.20
N ALA A 160 15.70 6.11 28.50
CA ALA A 160 16.35 5.98 29.81
C ALA A 160 17.75 6.61 29.84
N GLY A 161 18.26 7.07 28.69
CA GLY A 161 19.66 7.41 28.50
C GLY A 161 19.81 8.69 27.67
N PRO A 162 20.40 8.64 26.46
CA PRO A 162 20.78 9.85 25.70
C PRO A 162 19.62 10.82 25.37
N LEU A 163 18.37 10.33 25.31
CA LEU A 163 17.20 11.19 25.06
C LEU A 163 16.61 11.83 26.32
N GLY A 164 17.20 11.56 27.49
CA GLY A 164 16.79 12.12 28.78
C GLY A 164 16.00 11.15 29.65
N PRO A 165 15.63 11.57 30.88
CA PRO A 165 14.91 10.75 31.84
C PRO A 165 13.41 10.71 31.52
N ILE A 166 13.03 10.14 30.38
CA ILE A 166 11.60 10.03 30.00
C ILE A 166 10.87 9.25 31.11
N PRO A 167 9.79 9.80 31.68
CA PRO A 167 9.08 9.13 32.78
C PRO A 167 8.66 7.71 32.42
N VAL A 168 8.70 6.80 33.40
CA VAL A 168 8.41 5.38 33.18
C VAL A 168 7.05 5.15 32.51
N GLY A 169 6.03 5.95 32.84
CA GLY A 169 4.70 5.86 32.21
C GLY A 169 4.74 6.04 30.68
N TYR A 170 5.52 6.98 30.17
CA TYR A 170 5.67 7.19 28.72
C TYR A 170 6.45 6.06 28.05
N ARG A 171 7.47 5.51 28.72
CA ARG A 171 8.22 4.36 28.19
C ARG A 171 7.37 3.10 28.13
N THR A 172 6.57 2.84 29.18
CA THR A 172 5.59 1.74 29.19
C THR A 172 4.51 1.94 28.13
N GLY A 173 3.99 3.17 27.99
CA GLY A 173 3.06 3.52 26.93
C GLY A 173 3.64 3.30 25.53
N ALA A 174 4.91 3.65 25.32
CA ALA A 174 5.61 3.39 24.07
C ALA A 174 5.70 1.89 23.75
N THR A 175 6.07 1.05 24.72
CA THR A 175 6.07 -0.42 24.55
C THR A 175 4.68 -0.93 24.16
N PHE A 176 3.63 -0.51 24.89
CA PHE A 176 2.26 -0.93 24.58
C PHE A 176 1.83 -0.55 23.16
N VAL A 177 2.06 0.71 22.76
CA VAL A 177 1.70 1.19 21.42
C VAL A 177 2.53 0.47 20.35
N HIS A 178 3.83 0.23 20.59
CA HIS A 178 4.71 -0.48 19.67
C HIS A 178 4.22 -1.91 19.43
N ASP A 179 3.90 -2.64 20.50
CA ASP A 179 3.42 -4.02 20.41
C ASP A 179 2.06 -4.12 19.72
N LEU A 180 1.10 -3.26 20.09
CA LEU A 180 -0.23 -3.23 19.48
C LEU A 180 -0.15 -2.90 17.99
N LEU A 181 0.66 -1.91 17.62
CA LEU A 181 0.82 -1.50 16.24
C LEU A 181 1.63 -2.52 15.42
N ALA A 182 2.57 -3.25 16.04
CA ALA A 182 3.27 -4.35 15.41
C ALA A 182 2.30 -5.44 14.94
N TYR A 183 1.29 -5.79 15.75
CA TYR A 183 0.22 -6.70 15.33
C TYR A 183 -0.58 -6.14 14.15
N GLY A 184 -0.99 -4.88 14.22
CA GLY A 184 -1.71 -4.24 13.12
C GLY A 184 -0.91 -4.26 11.81
N LEU A 185 0.38 -3.93 11.88
CA LEU A 185 1.29 -3.96 10.72
C LEU A 185 1.50 -5.38 10.21
N PHE A 186 1.66 -6.37 11.10
CA PHE A 186 1.78 -7.78 10.73
C PHE A 186 0.56 -8.24 9.92
N PHE A 187 -0.65 -8.08 10.46
CA PHE A 187 -1.88 -8.49 9.76
C PHE A 187 -2.12 -7.68 8.48
N GLY A 188 -1.80 -6.39 8.50
CA GLY A 188 -1.86 -5.54 7.30
C GLY A 188 -0.93 -6.04 6.20
N VAL A 189 0.33 -6.35 6.52
CA VAL A 189 1.32 -6.89 5.57
C VAL A 189 0.88 -8.27 5.06
N VAL A 190 0.41 -9.17 5.93
CA VAL A 190 -0.13 -10.47 5.50
C VAL A 190 -1.31 -10.29 4.53
N GLY A 191 -2.25 -9.40 4.84
CA GLY A 191 -3.37 -9.09 3.95
C GLY A 191 -2.91 -8.51 2.60
N HIS A 192 -1.89 -7.66 2.61
CA HIS A 192 -1.28 -7.13 1.39
C HIS A 192 -0.63 -8.24 0.54
N LEU A 193 0.12 -9.15 1.16
CA LEU A 193 0.73 -10.29 0.48
C LEU A 193 -0.34 -11.22 -0.12
N TRP A 194 -1.41 -11.49 0.64
CA TRP A 194 -2.54 -12.29 0.16
C TRP A 194 -3.20 -11.65 -1.07
N MET A 195 -3.50 -10.36 -1.03
CA MET A 195 -4.05 -9.64 -2.19
C MET A 195 -3.11 -9.66 -3.40
N ALA A 196 -1.80 -9.48 -3.16
CA ALA A 196 -0.81 -9.51 -4.23
C ALA A 196 -0.71 -10.89 -4.89
N ALA A 197 -0.75 -11.97 -4.10
CA ALA A 197 -0.76 -13.34 -4.62
C ALA A 197 -1.99 -13.66 -5.49
N HIS A 198 -3.12 -12.99 -5.23
CA HIS A 198 -4.35 -13.13 -6.03
C HIS A 198 -4.41 -12.21 -7.26
N ASP A 199 -3.38 -11.38 -7.50
CA ASP A 199 -3.23 -10.60 -8.72
C ASP A 199 -1.80 -10.72 -9.28
N PRO A 200 -1.52 -11.81 -10.05
CA PRO A 200 -0.21 -12.04 -10.65
C PRO A 200 0.25 -10.89 -11.57
N VAL A 201 -0.69 -10.18 -12.20
CA VAL A 201 -0.36 -9.07 -13.10
C VAL A 201 0.13 -7.86 -12.32
N ALA A 202 -0.49 -7.56 -11.16
CA ALA A 202 0.01 -6.55 -10.25
C ALA A 202 1.41 -6.88 -9.72
N LEU A 203 1.67 -8.16 -9.37
CA LEU A 203 2.99 -8.63 -8.94
C LEU A 203 4.05 -8.43 -10.02
N VAL A 204 3.76 -8.84 -11.25
CA VAL A 204 4.65 -8.61 -12.40
C VAL A 204 4.87 -7.11 -12.59
N GLY A 205 3.82 -6.30 -12.50
CA GLY A 205 3.92 -4.84 -12.57
C GLY A 205 4.86 -4.24 -11.53
N MET A 206 4.86 -4.76 -10.30
CA MET A 206 5.79 -4.35 -9.23
C MET A 206 7.23 -4.80 -9.52
N ARG A 207 7.42 -5.97 -10.13
CA ARG A 207 8.74 -6.50 -10.48
C ARG A 207 9.34 -5.83 -11.71
N THR A 208 8.60 -5.62 -12.79
CA THR A 208 9.09 -5.13 -14.10
C THR A 208 8.82 -3.64 -14.31
N GLY A 209 7.78 -3.10 -13.68
CA GLY A 209 7.30 -1.73 -13.86
C GLY A 209 6.22 -1.57 -14.93
N THR A 210 5.85 -2.64 -15.63
CA THR A 210 4.86 -2.60 -16.73
C THR A 210 3.70 -3.55 -16.48
N VAL A 211 2.51 -3.16 -16.92
CA VAL A 211 1.29 -3.98 -16.87
C VAL A 211 0.60 -3.97 -18.23
N PRO A 212 -0.16 -5.01 -18.61
CA PRO A 212 -0.98 -4.99 -19.81
C PRO A 212 -2.04 -3.87 -19.78
N VAL A 213 -2.33 -3.28 -20.93
CA VAL A 213 -3.35 -2.21 -21.05
C VAL A 213 -4.75 -2.70 -20.66
N TRP A 214 -5.09 -3.96 -20.96
CA TRP A 214 -6.37 -4.55 -20.54
C TRP A 214 -6.54 -4.56 -19.03
N TRP A 215 -5.46 -4.87 -18.30
CA TRP A 215 -5.47 -4.91 -16.84
C TRP A 215 -5.59 -3.49 -16.28
N ALA A 216 -4.88 -2.53 -16.88
CA ALA A 216 -5.00 -1.12 -16.54
C ALA A 216 -6.43 -0.60 -16.76
N ALA A 217 -7.07 -0.95 -17.87
CA ALA A 217 -8.44 -0.57 -18.18
C ALA A 217 -9.46 -1.17 -17.20
N ARG A 218 -9.24 -2.41 -16.75
CA ARG A 218 -10.14 -3.11 -15.84
C ARG A 218 -10.00 -2.65 -14.39
N GLU A 219 -8.77 -2.64 -13.87
CA GLU A 219 -8.49 -2.39 -12.45
C GLU A 219 -8.31 -0.90 -12.13
N HIS A 220 -7.94 -0.09 -13.13
CA HIS A 220 -7.61 1.32 -12.96
C HIS A 220 -8.15 2.19 -14.11
N PRO A 221 -9.48 2.22 -14.35
CA PRO A 221 -10.07 2.82 -15.54
C PRO A 221 -9.71 4.29 -15.73
N ALA A 222 -9.71 5.10 -14.65
CA ALA A 222 -9.38 6.53 -14.72
C ALA A 222 -7.88 6.83 -14.89
N TRP A 223 -7.02 5.80 -14.88
CA TRP A 223 -5.58 5.91 -15.15
C TRP A 223 -5.19 5.27 -16.49
N SER A 224 -6.02 4.39 -17.03
CA SER A 224 -5.74 3.66 -18.26
C SER A 224 -5.48 4.61 -19.44
N PRO A 225 -4.55 4.30 -20.36
CA PRO A 225 -4.25 5.14 -21.53
C PRO A 225 -5.48 5.55 -22.37
N GLY A 226 -6.53 4.71 -22.40
CA GLY A 226 -7.78 5.00 -23.11
C GLY A 226 -8.68 6.06 -22.46
N ALA A 227 -8.46 6.41 -21.19
CA ALA A 227 -9.24 7.43 -20.49
C ALA A 227 -8.95 8.87 -20.96
N ALA A 228 -7.86 9.07 -21.70
CA ALA A 228 -7.43 10.38 -22.20
C ALA A 228 -8.09 10.80 -23.52
N VAL A 229 -8.90 9.94 -24.16
CA VAL A 229 -9.55 10.26 -25.44
C VAL A 229 -11.07 10.42 -25.20
N PRO A 230 -11.59 11.66 -25.08
CA PRO A 230 -13.04 11.84 -25.23
C PRO A 230 -13.45 11.42 -26.66
N PRO A 231 -14.61 10.76 -26.84
CA PRO A 231 -15.09 10.43 -28.17
C PRO A 231 -15.17 11.71 -29.01
N ARG A 232 -14.52 11.71 -30.19
CA ARG A 232 -14.73 12.77 -31.18
C ARG A 232 -16.22 12.76 -31.54
N PRO A 233 -16.93 13.89 -31.48
CA PRO A 233 -18.28 13.94 -32.01
C PRO A 233 -18.23 13.58 -33.51
N PRO A 234 -19.22 12.83 -34.02
CA PRO A 234 -19.34 12.59 -35.46
C PRO A 234 -19.41 13.95 -36.17
N ARG A 235 -18.67 14.08 -37.27
CA ARG A 235 -18.78 15.21 -38.18
C ARG A 235 -20.11 15.17 -38.91
#